data_AF-A0A8J6UQI5-F1
#
_entry.id   AF-A0A8J6UQI5-F1
#
_cell.length_a   1.000
_cell.length_b   1.000
_cell.length_c   1.000
_cell.angle_alpha   90.00
_cell.angle_beta   90.00
_cell.angle_gamma   90.00
#
_symmetry.space_group_name_H-M   'P 1'
#
loop_
_entity.id
_entity.type
_entity.pdbx_description
1 polymer ?
#
loop_
_entity_poly.entity_id
_entity_poly.type
_entity_poly.pdbx_seq_one_letter_code
_entity_poly.pdbx_strand_id
1 'polypeptide(L)'
;MKTLRDYTLNVSLGAPVAIAAIESRLTNGWYRNKEKEKYGDEFISHYRPGILSMYCFSCTEFGPRQAATLWLYETGGGKLFMSDIFAEMDTKLSSDECNCIAEEFYQHCIVPAAEIVSMSVD
;
A
#
# COMPACT_ATOMS: atom_id res chain seq x y z
N MET A 1 9.38 -1.79 17.56
CA MET A 1 8.46 -1.03 16.68
C MET A 1 8.97 -1.25 15.27
N LYS A 2 8.24 -1.99 14.42
CA LYS A 2 8.62 -2.15 13.01
C LYS A 2 8.55 -0.78 12.36
N THR A 3 9.62 -0.39 11.70
CA THR A 3 9.61 0.83 10.88
C THR A 3 8.86 0.54 9.60
N LEU A 4 8.22 1.57 9.03
CA LEU A 4 7.52 1.56 7.73
C LEU A 4 8.13 0.72 6.61
N ARG A 5 9.45 0.51 6.63
CA ARG A 5 10.21 -0.20 5.61
C ARG A 5 10.12 -1.72 5.68
N ASP A 6 9.45 -2.28 6.68
CA ASP A 6 9.53 -3.72 6.94
C ASP A 6 8.28 -4.51 6.51
N TYR A 7 7.20 -3.87 6.06
CA TYR A 7 6.01 -4.60 5.61
C TYR A 7 6.23 -5.24 4.23
N THR A 8 6.58 -6.53 4.26
CA THR A 8 6.61 -7.39 3.08
C THR A 8 5.41 -8.33 3.12
N LEU A 9 4.59 -8.32 2.07
CA LEU A 9 3.46 -9.23 1.92
C LEU A 9 3.85 -10.37 0.99
N ASN A 10 3.78 -11.60 1.47
CA ASN A 10 3.92 -12.78 0.63
C ASN A 10 2.55 -13.15 0.07
N VAL A 11 2.44 -13.17 -1.26
CA VAL A 11 1.19 -13.35 -2.01
C VAL A 11 1.25 -14.63 -2.85
N SER A 12 0.80 -15.74 -2.27
CA SER A 12 0.88 -17.07 -2.90
C SER A 12 -0.01 -17.24 -4.13
N LEU A 13 -1.11 -16.48 -4.21
CA LEU A 13 -2.07 -16.48 -5.32
C LEU A 13 -1.83 -15.36 -6.34
N GLY A 14 -0.70 -14.66 -6.23
CA GLY A 14 -0.31 -13.54 -7.09
C GLY A 14 -0.83 -12.18 -6.61
N ALA A 15 -0.13 -11.12 -7.03
CA ALA A 15 -0.44 -9.75 -6.64
C ALA A 15 -1.88 -9.32 -7.00
N PRO A 16 -2.44 -9.59 -8.20
CA PRO A 16 -3.79 -9.14 -8.54
C PRO A 16 -4.88 -9.65 -7.57
N VAL A 17 -4.78 -10.91 -7.12
CA VAL A 17 -5.73 -11.51 -6.18
C VAL A 17 -5.60 -10.87 -4.79
N ALA A 18 -4.37 -10.68 -4.31
CA ALA A 18 -4.13 -10.01 -3.04
C ALA A 18 -4.62 -8.56 -3.04
N ILE A 19 -4.35 -7.81 -4.11
CA ILE A 19 -4.78 -6.43 -4.26
C ILE A 19 -6.31 -6.34 -4.32
N ALA A 20 -6.99 -7.24 -5.02
CA ALA A 20 -8.45 -7.28 -5.03
C ALA A 20 -9.04 -7.56 -3.65
N ALA A 21 -8.41 -8.45 -2.87
CA ALA A 21 -8.81 -8.71 -1.49
C ALA A 21 -8.61 -7.47 -0.60
N ILE A 22 -7.48 -6.78 -0.71
CA ILE A 22 -7.22 -5.52 0.00
C ILE A 22 -8.22 -4.44 -0.40
N GLU A 23 -8.48 -4.27 -1.71
CA GLU A 23 -9.43 -3.30 -2.26
C GLU A 23 -10.85 -3.52 -1.70
N SER A 24 -11.24 -4.77 -1.48
CA SER A 24 -12.55 -5.12 -0.88
C SER A 24 -12.69 -4.77 0.61
N ARG A 25 -11.58 -4.43 1.30
CA ARG A 25 -11.54 -4.10 2.73
C ARG A 25 -11.34 -2.60 3.01
N LEU A 26 -11.15 -1.80 1.97
CA LEU A 26 -10.95 -0.36 2.12
C LEU A 26 -12.19 0.30 2.72
N THR A 27 -11.99 0.99 3.84
CA THR A 27 -13.03 1.71 4.58
C THR A 27 -12.43 3.01 5.14
N ASN A 28 -13.22 3.82 5.85
CA ASN A 28 -12.73 5.01 6.57
C ASN A 28 -11.89 5.98 5.72
N GLY A 29 -12.31 6.19 4.47
CA GLY A 29 -11.65 7.11 3.55
C GLY A 29 -10.49 6.51 2.76
N TRP A 30 -10.17 5.23 2.93
CA TRP A 30 -9.23 4.52 2.06
C TRP A 30 -9.86 4.18 0.71
N TYR A 31 -9.08 4.30 -0.36
CA TYR A 31 -9.45 3.90 -1.71
C TYR A 31 -8.22 3.56 -2.55
N ARG A 32 -8.41 2.78 -3.61
CA ARG A 32 -7.37 2.51 -4.60
C ARG A 32 -7.35 3.61 -5.65
N ASN A 33 -6.20 4.24 -5.84
CA ASN A 33 -6.03 5.39 -6.72
C ASN A 33 -5.49 4.96 -8.09
N LYS A 34 -6.38 4.43 -8.93
CA LYS A 34 -6.06 3.93 -10.28
C LYS A 34 -5.61 5.01 -11.26
N GLU A 35 -5.91 6.28 -10.97
CA GLU A 35 -5.39 7.40 -11.76
C GLU A 35 -3.90 7.59 -11.48
N LYS A 36 -3.49 7.58 -10.20
CA LYS A 36 -2.07 7.66 -9.84
C LYS A 36 -1.28 6.46 -10.35
N GLU A 37 -1.87 5.25 -10.34
CA GLU A 37 -1.25 4.03 -10.87
C GLU A 37 -0.72 4.20 -12.30
N LYS A 38 -1.44 4.93 -13.16
CA LYS A 38 -1.00 5.20 -14.55
C LYS A 38 0.35 5.91 -14.62
N TYR A 39 0.59 6.87 -13.72
CA TYR A 39 1.89 7.54 -13.60
C TYR A 39 2.97 6.60 -13.06
N GLY A 40 2.58 5.69 -12.17
CA GLY A 40 3.44 4.64 -11.64
C GLY A 40 3.94 3.70 -12.75
N ASP A 41 3.05 3.24 -13.63
CA ASP A 41 3.41 2.35 -14.75
C ASP A 41 4.43 3.00 -15.70
N GLU A 42 4.25 4.29 -16.01
CA GLU A 42 5.20 5.06 -16.80
C GLU A 42 6.56 5.16 -16.09
N PHE A 43 6.58 5.44 -14.78
CA PHE A 43 7.80 5.51 -13.98
C PHE A 43 8.54 4.16 -13.90
N ILE A 44 7.83 3.06 -13.65
CA ILE A 44 8.41 1.71 -13.58
C ILE A 44 9.12 1.38 -14.89
N SER A 45 8.42 1.59 -16.02
CA SER A 45 8.90 1.25 -17.35
C SER A 45 10.26 1.89 -17.68
N HIS A 46 10.52 3.09 -17.13
CA HIS A 46 11.73 3.87 -17.40
C HIS A 46 12.82 3.73 -16.34
N TYR A 47 12.48 3.60 -15.05
CA TYR A 47 13.43 3.83 -13.96
C TYR A 47 13.64 2.64 -13.02
N ARG A 48 12.78 1.61 -13.08
CA ARG A 48 12.79 0.48 -12.13
C ARG A 48 12.39 -0.84 -12.83
N PRO A 49 13.24 -1.39 -13.72
CA PRO A 49 12.93 -2.63 -14.46
C PRO A 49 12.75 -3.88 -13.57
N GLY A 50 13.08 -3.80 -12.27
CA GLY A 50 12.84 -4.88 -11.30
C GLY A 50 11.47 -4.82 -10.62
N ILE A 51 10.65 -3.80 -10.88
CA ILE A 51 9.27 -3.72 -10.40
C ILE A 51 8.35 -4.21 -11.52
N LEU A 52 7.48 -5.18 -11.20
CA LEU A 52 6.55 -5.79 -12.15
C LEU A 52 5.22 -5.04 -12.20
N SER A 53 4.78 -4.48 -11.07
CA SER A 53 3.51 -3.75 -10.95
C SER A 53 3.54 -2.85 -9.73
N MET A 54 2.81 -1.73 -9.78
CA MET A 54 2.58 -0.83 -8.66
C MET A 54 1.09 -0.58 -8.46
N TYR A 55 0.68 -0.61 -7.20
CA TYR A 55 -0.70 -0.41 -6.78
C TYR A 55 -0.76 0.75 -5.80
N CYS A 56 -1.59 1.74 -6.09
CA CYS A 56 -1.65 2.99 -5.33
C CYS A 56 -2.86 2.97 -4.40
N PHE A 57 -2.62 3.19 -3.11
CA PHE A 57 -3.66 3.34 -2.11
C PHE A 57 -3.56 4.73 -1.51
N SER A 58 -4.68 5.44 -1.52
CA SER A 58 -4.79 6.77 -0.95
C SER A 58 -5.83 6.75 0.15
N CYS A 59 -5.70 7.68 1.08
CA CYS A 59 -6.67 7.88 2.14
C CYS A 59 -6.98 9.37 2.30
N THR A 60 -8.26 9.70 2.49
CA THR A 60 -8.70 11.05 2.86
C THR A 60 -8.49 11.29 4.34
N GLU A 61 -8.48 12.54 4.79
CA GLU A 61 -8.45 12.84 6.23
C GLU A 61 -9.59 12.10 6.97
N PHE A 62 -9.29 11.52 8.12
CA PHE A 62 -10.26 10.82 8.95
C PHE A 62 -9.83 10.83 10.43
N GLY A 63 -10.58 11.52 11.27
CA GLY A 63 -10.20 11.71 12.67
C GLY A 63 -8.83 12.39 12.78
N PRO A 64 -7.85 11.80 13.48
CA PRO A 64 -6.49 12.34 13.57
C PRO A 64 -5.62 12.03 12.34
N ARG A 65 -6.07 11.17 11.42
CA ARG A 65 -5.28 10.74 10.27
C ARG A 65 -5.32 11.80 9.16
N GLN A 66 -4.15 12.25 8.71
CA GLN A 66 -3.97 13.12 7.55
C GLN A 66 -4.22 12.37 6.23
N ALA A 67 -4.55 13.11 5.17
CA ALA A 67 -4.66 12.54 3.83
C ALA A 67 -3.27 12.16 3.29
N ALA A 68 -3.15 10.93 2.76
CA ALA A 68 -1.87 10.38 2.32
C ALA A 68 -2.03 9.35 1.21
N THR A 69 -0.90 9.01 0.59
CA THR A 69 -0.75 7.93 -0.38
C THR A 69 0.40 7.01 -0.01
N LEU A 70 0.18 5.72 -0.24
CA LEU A 70 1.19 4.68 -0.21
C LEU A 70 1.08 3.81 -1.46
N TRP A 71 2.16 3.11 -1.77
CA TRP A 71 2.23 2.19 -2.89
C TRP A 71 2.59 0.79 -2.42
N LEU A 72 1.95 -0.21 -3.01
CA LEU A 72 2.41 -1.60 -2.95
C LEU A 72 3.03 -1.94 -4.30
N TYR A 73 4.28 -2.41 -4.30
CA TYR A 73 4.98 -2.76 -5.52
C TYR A 73 5.46 -4.20 -5.52
N GLU A 74 5.28 -4.88 -6.65
CA GLU A 74 5.70 -6.27 -6.84
C GLU A 74 7.10 -6.29 -7.46
N THR A 75 8.05 -7.03 -6.88
CA THR A 75 9.41 -7.18 -7.44
C THR A 75 9.74 -8.62 -7.86
N GLY A 76 8.72 -9.44 -8.09
CA GLY A 76 8.84 -10.87 -8.40
C GLY A 76 8.93 -11.76 -7.15
N GLY A 77 8.74 -13.07 -7.35
CA GLY A 77 8.76 -14.06 -6.27
C GLY A 77 7.53 -14.06 -5.36
N GLY A 78 6.42 -13.48 -5.82
CA GLY A 78 5.16 -13.42 -5.05
C GLY A 78 5.27 -12.55 -3.82
N LYS A 79 5.96 -11.40 -3.92
CA LYS A 79 6.12 -10.44 -2.82
C LYS A 79 5.63 -9.06 -3.23
N LEU A 80 4.89 -8.41 -2.34
CA LEU A 80 4.55 -7.00 -2.40
C LEU A 80 5.28 -6.25 -1.29
N PHE A 81 5.83 -5.10 -1.65
CA PHE A 81 6.53 -4.21 -0.73
C PHE A 81 5.78 -2.90 -0.60
N MET A 82 5.68 -2.40 0.62
CA MET A 82 5.12 -1.07 0.88
C MET A 82 6.18 0.02 0.65
N SER A 83 5.81 1.08 -0.07
CA SER A 83 6.65 2.26 -0.22
C SER A 83 6.66 3.12 1.05
N ASP A 84 7.49 4.17 1.04
CA ASP A 84 7.29 5.30 1.93
C ASP A 84 5.89 5.92 1.72
N ILE A 85 5.36 6.55 2.76
CA ILE A 85 4.04 7.22 2.75
C ILE A 85 4.25 8.71 2.46
N PHE A 86 3.42 9.24 1.57
CA PHE A 86 3.47 10.63 1.14
C PHE A 86 2.17 11.34 1.53
N ALA A 87 2.26 12.58 2.04
CA ALA A 87 1.08 13.41 2.22
C ALA A 87 0.43 13.73 0.87
N GLU A 88 -0.89 13.90 0.85
CA GLU A 88 -1.59 14.45 -0.33
C GLU A 88 -1.48 15.98 -0.41
N MET A 89 -1.23 16.66 0.71
CA MET A 89 -1.04 18.12 0.79
C MET A 89 0.46 18.47 0.88
N ASP A 90 0.80 19.74 0.62
CA ASP A 90 2.17 20.28 0.72
C ASP A 90 2.80 20.22 2.13
N THR A 91 2.10 19.62 3.10
CA THR A 91 2.58 19.38 4.46
C THR A 91 3.35 18.07 4.54
N LYS A 92 4.52 18.07 5.18
CA LYS A 92 5.24 16.83 5.47
C LYS A 92 4.56 16.07 6.61
N LEU A 93 4.35 14.77 6.43
CA LEU A 93 4.00 13.88 7.54
C LEU A 93 5.21 13.68 8.43
N SER A 94 4.98 13.72 9.74
CA SER A 94 5.92 13.25 10.74
C SER A 94 6.06 11.73 10.67
N SER A 95 7.15 11.20 11.25
CA SER A 95 7.36 9.75 11.33
C SER A 95 6.22 9.03 12.05
N ASP A 96 5.65 9.65 13.08
CA ASP A 96 4.54 9.08 13.85
C ASP A 96 3.26 9.03 13.01
N GLU A 97 2.97 10.09 12.24
CA GLU A 97 1.83 10.09 11.32
C GLU A 97 1.99 9.03 10.23
N CYS A 98 3.17 8.89 9.63
CA CYS A 98 3.41 7.83 8.67
C CYS A 98 3.23 6.45 9.32
N ASN A 99 3.76 6.21 10.52
CA ASN A 99 3.60 4.93 11.21
C ASN A 99 2.13 4.63 11.53
N CYS A 100 1.37 5.62 11.98
CA CYS A 100 -0.06 5.48 12.23
C CYS A 100 -0.84 5.13 10.95
N ILE A 101 -0.53 5.78 9.83
CA ILE A 101 -1.19 5.48 8.55
C ILE A 101 -0.84 4.07 8.07
N ALA A 102 0.43 3.66 8.18
CA ALA A 102 0.87 2.31 7.83
C ALA A 102 0.20 1.24 8.69
N GLU A 103 0.14 1.46 10.01
CA GLU A 103 -0.51 0.55 10.95
C GLU A 103 -2.02 0.46 10.69
N GLU A 104 -2.68 1.58 10.40
CA GLU A 104 -4.10 1.58 10.05
C GLU A 104 -4.35 0.77 8.78
N PHE A 105 -3.58 1.02 7.71
CA PHE A 105 -3.68 0.26 6.47
C PHE A 105 -3.43 -1.23 6.70
N TYR A 106 -2.43 -1.56 7.53
CA TYR A 106 -2.11 -2.93 7.88
C TYR A 106 -3.25 -3.64 8.62
N GLN A 107 -3.70 -3.07 9.74
CA GLN A 107 -4.71 -3.69 10.61
C GLN A 107 -6.10 -3.74 9.98
N HIS A 108 -6.47 -2.71 9.22
CA HIS A 108 -7.84 -2.60 8.69
C HIS A 108 -8.00 -3.09 7.26
N CYS A 109 -6.92 -3.14 6.47
CA CYS A 109 -6.98 -3.55 5.07
C CYS A 109 -6.23 -4.86 4.82
N ILE A 110 -4.96 -4.97 5.25
CA ILE A 110 -4.10 -6.12 4.93
C ILE A 110 -4.48 -7.35 5.75
N VAL A 111 -4.58 -7.24 7.08
CA VAL A 111 -4.90 -8.39 7.95
C VAL A 111 -6.26 -9.01 7.58
N PRO A 112 -7.36 -8.23 7.39
CA PRO A 112 -8.65 -8.81 7.01
C PRO A 112 -8.71 -9.32 5.57
N ALA A 113 -7.78 -8.91 4.70
CA ALA A 113 -7.63 -9.46 3.36
C ALA A 113 -6.87 -10.80 3.41
N ALA A 114 -5.85 -10.93 4.25
CA ALA A 114 -5.07 -12.16 4.44
C ALA A 114 -5.90 -13.34 4.96
N GLU A 115 -7.03 -13.08 5.63
CA GLU A 115 -7.98 -14.13 6.03
C GLU A 115 -8.77 -14.69 4.84
N ILE A 116 -8.96 -13.90 3.78
CA ILE A 116 -9.70 -14.31 2.57
C ILE A 116 -8.79 -15.06 1.61
N VAL A 117 -7.57 -14.54 1.43
CA VAL A 117 -6.60 -15.03 0.45
C VAL A 117 -5.33 -15.39 1.20
N SER A 118 -4.72 -16.54 0.88
CA SER A 118 -3.51 -17.05 1.57
C SER A 118 -2.29 -16.13 1.41
N MET A 119 -2.31 -15.02 2.15
CA MET A 119 -1.31 -13.97 2.21
C MET A 119 -0.71 -13.96 3.62
N SER A 120 0.60 -13.79 3.72
CA SER A 120 1.28 -13.60 5.01
C SER A 120 2.08 -12.30 5.01
N VAL A 121 2.35 -11.78 6.19
CA VAL A 121 3.05 -10.51 6.37
C VAL A 121 4.29 -10.77 7.22
N ASP A 122 5.46 -10.47 6.67
CA ASP A 122 6.75 -10.67 7.32
C ASP A 122 7.27 -9.43 8.04
#